data_AF-A0A2E6C8L3-F1
#
_entry.id   AF-A0A2E6C8L3-F1
#
_cell.length_a   1.000
_cell.length_b   1.000
_cell.length_c   1.000
_cell.angle_alpha   90.00
_cell.angle_beta   90.00
_cell.angle_gamma   90.00
#
_symmetry.space_group_name_H-M   'P 1'
#
loop_
_entity.id
_entity.type
_entity.pdbx_description
1 polymer ?
#
loop_
_entity_poly.entity_id
_entity_poly.type
_entity_poly.pdbx_seq_one_letter_code
_entity_poly.pdbx_strand_id
1 'polypeptide(L)'
;MLALAPITIIETDSLGIQNPVFETSGRDDDEDEYCEQYEDDPSGCHADSACEWDDDECEEYEVDDYCEDTYNDESSCNSDGLCEWDDDECEEDEDGSSNGGGSGGGNSGGGGSSGSDHDNDGEDDNIDNDDDNDGYDDQEDAFPYNENEHEDTDGDGTGDNADSDDDGDGVPDSEDAFPKDSTEQSNNDNDGIGDNADPDDDNDGVPDIDDRFPFDPSEHVDTDNDGIGNNADVDDDGDGYLDTQDAFPLDPSEHADHDGDGVGDNADLDDDNDGTPDSEDSETDYVEVIADNDGDGIADETDDDDDNDGVIDSEDAFPLDPQEQYNFDGDTLGDNSDIDDDNDGVVDALDAFQFDPNEWLDNDEDGVGNNADNDDDNDGILDSEDAFPYNSTYTSDMDSDGLPDTIDLDIDGDGFKNSEDDFPEDFTEWRDTDGDGIGNNRDGDDDGDGVIDILDTRPFDAGEIPVAEGSQNNDATGSKDSGTITIDIQDILILLGVSSALTITIVLRARKKAQIKKEKEA
;
A
#
# COMPACT_ATOMS: atom_id res chain seq x y z
N MET A 1 60.53 37.22 49.66
CA MET A 1 60.60 38.36 48.72
C MET A 1 61.64 38.05 47.66
N LEU A 2 61.22 37.48 46.53
CA LEU A 2 61.32 38.13 45.22
C LEU A 2 60.47 37.29 44.26
N ALA A 3 59.65 37.98 43.50
CA ALA A 3 58.62 37.45 42.62
C ALA A 3 59.23 36.89 41.32
N LEU A 4 58.61 35.81 40.83
CA LEU A 4 58.70 35.40 39.44
C LEU A 4 57.80 36.35 38.61
N ALA A 5 58.37 36.92 37.55
CA ALA A 5 57.62 37.63 36.54
C ALA A 5 57.11 36.64 35.47
N PRO A 6 55.90 36.83 34.92
CA PRO A 6 55.29 35.90 33.96
C PRO A 6 55.84 36.10 32.54
N ILE A 7 55.96 35.00 31.80
CA ILE A 7 56.15 34.99 30.35
C ILE A 7 54.80 34.67 29.71
N THR A 8 54.31 35.64 28.95
CA THR A 8 53.13 35.58 28.08
C THR A 8 53.43 34.74 26.84
N ILE A 9 52.55 33.80 26.50
CA ILE A 9 52.45 33.25 25.15
C ILE A 9 51.10 33.70 24.60
N ILE A 10 51.15 34.22 23.37
CA ILE A 10 50.07 34.83 22.61
C ILE A 10 49.47 33.74 21.73
N GLU A 11 48.15 33.60 21.75
CA GLU A 11 47.35 32.78 20.83
C GLU A 11 47.53 33.24 19.38
N THR A 12 47.52 32.28 18.46
CA THR A 12 47.20 32.54 17.06
C THR A 12 46.09 31.60 16.65
N ASP A 13 44.92 32.19 16.40
CA ASP A 13 43.73 31.56 15.83
C ASP A 13 44.05 30.86 14.52
N SER A 14 43.52 29.64 14.38
CA SER A 14 43.57 28.86 13.15
C SER A 14 42.51 29.40 12.19
N LEU A 15 42.96 30.00 11.09
CA LEU A 15 42.13 30.34 9.94
C LEU A 15 41.98 29.10 9.05
N GLY A 16 40.75 28.86 8.61
CA GLY A 16 40.31 27.69 7.88
C GLY A 16 41.05 27.41 6.58
N ILE A 17 41.09 26.11 6.27
CA ILE A 17 41.39 25.58 4.95
C ILE A 17 40.22 24.68 4.58
N GLN A 18 39.47 25.09 3.57
CA GLN A 18 38.48 24.28 2.89
C GLN A 18 39.18 23.14 2.17
N ASN A 19 38.71 21.91 2.38
CA ASN A 19 39.02 20.79 1.48
C ASN A 19 37.92 20.64 0.42
N PRO A 20 38.29 20.30 -0.82
CA PRO A 20 37.43 20.41 -1.99
C PRO A 20 36.47 19.24 -2.13
N VAL A 21 35.26 19.58 -2.57
CA VAL A 21 34.20 18.68 -3.05
C VAL A 21 34.74 17.81 -4.19
N PHE A 22 34.57 16.49 -4.06
CA PHE A 22 34.72 15.53 -5.14
C PHE A 22 33.48 15.61 -6.03
N GLU A 23 33.64 16.16 -7.24
CA GLU A 23 32.67 15.96 -8.32
C GLU A 23 32.75 14.50 -8.80
N THR A 24 31.66 13.76 -8.70
CA THR A 24 31.43 12.58 -9.54
C THR A 24 30.34 12.93 -10.55
N SER A 25 30.66 12.66 -11.81
CA SER A 25 29.83 12.88 -12.99
C SER A 25 29.28 11.54 -13.48
N GLY A 26 27.98 11.48 -13.78
CA GLY A 26 27.32 10.39 -14.51
C GLY A 26 26.01 10.00 -13.82
N ARG A 27 24.87 10.63 -14.15
CA ARG A 27 24.01 10.40 -15.32
C ARG A 27 23.21 9.11 -15.16
N ASP A 28 21.95 9.26 -14.75
CA ASP A 28 20.81 8.52 -15.27
C ASP A 28 19.59 9.45 -15.27
N ASP A 29 18.76 9.25 -16.28
CA ASP A 29 17.54 9.96 -16.65
C ASP A 29 16.36 9.51 -15.73
N ASP A 30 15.21 10.17 -15.86
CA ASP A 30 13.86 9.97 -15.22
C ASP A 30 13.51 11.22 -14.38
N GLU A 31 12.78 12.23 -14.93
CA GLU A 31 11.32 12.34 -15.15
C GLU A 31 10.46 12.13 -13.89
N ASP A 32 9.42 12.97 -13.81
CA ASP A 32 8.45 13.16 -12.73
C ASP A 32 9.02 13.81 -11.46
N GLU A 33 8.43 14.77 -10.77
CA GLU A 33 7.19 15.54 -10.79
C GLU A 33 7.25 16.26 -9.43
N TYR A 34 7.01 17.58 -9.33
CA TYR A 34 6.41 18.18 -8.11
C TYR A 34 6.11 19.66 -8.37
N CYS A 35 4.82 19.97 -8.39
CA CYS A 35 4.29 21.31 -8.37
C CYS A 35 4.30 21.84 -6.93
N GLU A 36 5.33 22.60 -6.56
CA GLU A 36 5.25 23.50 -5.42
C GLU A 36 4.90 24.91 -5.89
N GLN A 37 3.71 25.39 -5.52
CA GLN A 37 3.41 26.73 -4.97
C GLN A 37 1.97 27.13 -5.25
N TYR A 38 1.06 26.90 -4.29
CA TYR A 38 -0.03 27.82 -3.99
C TYR A 38 -0.34 27.75 -2.49
N GLU A 39 0.10 28.77 -1.76
CA GLU A 39 -0.49 29.16 -0.48
C GLU A 39 -1.67 30.11 -0.73
N ASP A 40 -2.66 30.03 0.17
CA ASP A 40 -3.71 31.01 0.49
C ASP A 40 -4.87 31.24 -0.51
N ASP A 41 -5.99 30.52 -0.35
CA ASP A 41 -7.36 31.10 -0.46
C ASP A 41 -8.45 30.20 0.20
N PRO A 42 -9.14 30.65 1.27
CA PRO A 42 -10.28 29.96 1.85
C PRO A 42 -11.59 30.51 1.24
N SER A 43 -11.86 30.21 -0.03
CA SER A 43 -13.21 30.28 -0.60
C SER A 43 -13.27 29.77 -2.04
N GLY A 44 -13.95 28.65 -2.25
CA GLY A 44 -14.55 28.30 -3.54
C GLY A 44 -14.04 27.00 -4.17
N CYS A 45 -14.77 25.92 -3.99
CA CYS A 45 -14.80 24.81 -4.94
C CYS A 45 -16.22 24.65 -5.48
N HIS A 46 -16.53 25.41 -6.53
CA HIS A 46 -17.41 24.96 -7.59
C HIS A 46 -16.85 25.47 -8.92
N ALA A 47 -16.83 24.55 -9.90
CA ALA A 47 -16.35 24.68 -11.27
C ALA A 47 -14.85 24.43 -11.49
N ASP A 48 -14.51 23.20 -11.88
CA ASP A 48 -14.25 22.99 -13.30
C ASP A 48 -14.50 21.55 -13.76
N SER A 49 -15.00 21.44 -14.98
CA SER A 49 -15.28 20.23 -15.72
C SER A 49 -14.02 19.80 -16.47
N ALA A 50 -13.48 18.60 -16.22
CA ALA A 50 -12.79 17.77 -17.21
C ALA A 50 -12.17 16.54 -16.55
N CYS A 51 -12.59 15.33 -16.95
CA CYS A 51 -11.68 14.24 -17.32
C CYS A 51 -12.47 13.05 -17.86
N GLU A 52 -12.65 13.02 -19.19
CA GLU A 52 -12.84 11.78 -19.93
C GLU A 52 -11.50 11.03 -19.93
N TRP A 53 -11.48 9.82 -19.36
CA TRP A 53 -10.59 8.74 -19.79
C TRP A 53 -11.43 7.46 -19.87
N ASP A 54 -11.54 6.96 -21.09
CA ASP A 54 -11.97 5.60 -21.41
C ASP A 54 -11.07 4.61 -20.67
N ASP A 55 -11.65 3.66 -19.93
CA ASP A 55 -11.01 2.37 -19.63
C ASP A 55 -12.08 1.27 -19.67
N ASP A 56 -12.21 0.67 -20.85
CA ASP A 56 -12.73 -0.68 -21.03
C ASP A 56 -11.77 -1.70 -20.38
N GLU A 57 -12.36 -2.78 -19.85
CA GLU A 57 -11.74 -4.01 -19.31
C GLU A 57 -11.60 -4.09 -17.77
N CYS A 58 -12.71 -4.44 -17.12
CA CYS A 58 -12.71 -5.33 -15.96
C CYS A 58 -13.72 -6.46 -16.19
N GLU A 59 -13.23 -7.61 -16.67
CA GLU A 59 -13.90 -8.90 -16.52
C GLU A 59 -13.69 -9.45 -15.09
N GLU A 60 -14.68 -10.25 -14.66
CA GLU A 60 -14.74 -11.14 -13.49
C GLU A 60 -15.09 -10.43 -12.14
N TYR A 61 -16.03 -10.87 -11.30
CA TYR A 61 -16.51 -12.21 -10.94
C TYR A 61 -17.97 -12.16 -10.46
N GLU A 62 -18.73 -13.19 -10.84
CA GLU A 62 -19.97 -13.63 -10.18
C GLU A 62 -19.70 -13.93 -8.69
N VAL A 63 -20.50 -13.34 -7.79
CA VAL A 63 -20.65 -13.83 -6.42
C VAL A 63 -22.13 -14.07 -6.15
N ASP A 64 -22.49 -15.34 -6.31
CA ASP A 64 -23.63 -15.96 -5.66
C ASP A 64 -23.46 -15.85 -4.14
N ASP A 65 -24.47 -15.34 -3.41
CA ASP A 65 -24.80 -15.91 -2.10
C ASP A 65 -26.26 -15.65 -1.67
N TYR A 66 -27.02 -16.74 -1.72
CA TYR A 66 -27.95 -17.22 -0.69
C TYR A 66 -28.82 -16.22 0.08
N CYS A 67 -30.13 -16.29 -0.20
CA CYS A 67 -31.15 -16.45 0.84
C CYS A 67 -32.05 -17.64 0.51
N GLU A 68 -31.67 -18.83 1.01
CA GLU A 68 -32.61 -19.94 1.24
C GLU A 68 -33.43 -19.63 2.50
N ASP A 69 -34.75 -19.54 2.38
CA ASP A 69 -35.64 -20.26 3.30
C ASP A 69 -37.08 -20.39 2.75
N THR A 70 -37.25 -21.49 2.01
CA THR A 70 -38.33 -22.49 2.13
C THR A 70 -39.78 -22.04 2.43
N TYR A 71 -40.69 -22.24 1.45
CA TYR A 71 -41.87 -23.10 1.63
C TYR A 71 -42.30 -23.73 0.29
N ASN A 72 -42.34 -25.07 0.29
CA ASN A 72 -42.79 -25.94 -0.80
C ASN A 72 -44.22 -25.62 -1.25
N ASP A 73 -44.43 -25.54 -2.57
CA ASP A 73 -45.66 -26.04 -3.18
C ASP A 73 -45.31 -26.98 -4.32
N GLU A 74 -45.62 -28.27 -4.15
CA GLU A 74 -45.94 -29.13 -5.28
C GLU A 74 -46.94 -30.22 -4.86
N SER A 75 -48.07 -30.19 -5.55
CA SER A 75 -48.89 -31.33 -5.97
C SER A 75 -49.85 -31.96 -4.93
N SER A 76 -51.14 -31.68 -5.09
CA SER A 76 -52.10 -32.56 -5.81
C SER A 76 -53.52 -32.65 -5.21
N CYS A 77 -54.49 -32.26 -6.05
CA CYS A 77 -55.76 -32.91 -6.38
C CYS A 77 -57.01 -32.85 -5.46
N ASN A 78 -58.02 -32.19 -6.06
CA ASN A 78 -59.38 -32.62 -6.38
C ASN A 78 -60.47 -32.74 -5.30
N SER A 79 -61.57 -32.05 -5.59
CA SER A 79 -62.88 -32.71 -5.70
C SER A 79 -63.78 -32.00 -6.74
N ASP A 80 -64.37 -32.81 -7.65
CA ASP A 80 -65.61 -32.61 -8.44
C ASP A 80 -65.72 -31.39 -9.39
N GLY A 81 -65.83 -31.47 -10.72
CA GLY A 81 -66.14 -32.55 -11.66
C GLY A 81 -66.93 -31.96 -12.85
N LEU A 82 -66.38 -32.08 -14.07
CA LEU A 82 -67.03 -31.91 -15.39
C LEU A 82 -67.59 -30.51 -15.74
N CYS A 83 -66.93 -29.83 -16.69
CA CYS A 83 -67.56 -28.83 -17.54
C CYS A 83 -67.47 -29.32 -19.00
N GLU A 84 -68.60 -29.82 -19.52
CA GLU A 84 -68.90 -29.95 -20.94
C GLU A 84 -69.47 -28.61 -21.41
N TRP A 85 -68.94 -28.04 -22.49
CA TRP A 85 -69.66 -27.09 -23.35
C TRP A 85 -69.43 -27.57 -24.79
N ASP A 86 -70.34 -28.44 -25.24
CA ASP A 86 -70.57 -28.77 -26.64
C ASP A 86 -71.41 -27.65 -27.29
N ASP A 87 -70.99 -27.28 -28.50
CA ASP A 87 -71.76 -27.09 -29.73
C ASP A 87 -73.05 -26.24 -29.78
N ASP A 88 -73.01 -25.29 -30.72
CA ASP A 88 -74.00 -24.99 -31.77
C ASP A 88 -75.49 -24.92 -31.43
N GLU A 89 -76.06 -23.71 -31.43
CA GLU A 89 -77.39 -23.45 -32.01
C GLU A 89 -77.47 -22.04 -32.63
N CYS A 90 -77.14 -21.93 -33.92
CA CYS A 90 -77.57 -20.80 -34.75
C CYS A 90 -79.02 -21.03 -35.22
N GLU A 91 -79.90 -20.12 -34.82
CA GLU A 91 -81.31 -20.15 -35.19
C GLU A 91 -81.54 -19.90 -36.69
N GLU A 92 -82.60 -20.54 -37.17
CA GLU A 92 -83.18 -20.46 -38.50
C GLU A 92 -83.64 -19.03 -38.82
N ASP A 93 -83.24 -18.51 -39.99
CA ASP A 93 -84.04 -17.50 -40.69
C ASP A 93 -84.37 -17.96 -42.12
N GLU A 94 -85.69 -18.02 -42.35
CA GLU A 94 -86.34 -18.33 -43.61
C GLU A 94 -86.28 -17.13 -44.57
N ASP A 95 -85.72 -17.30 -45.77
CA ASP A 95 -86.27 -16.62 -46.96
C ASP A 95 -85.99 -17.30 -48.32
N GLY A 96 -87.09 -17.57 -49.03
CA GLY A 96 -87.20 -16.95 -50.35
C GLY A 96 -86.85 -17.77 -51.60
N SER A 97 -87.22 -19.04 -51.67
CA SER A 97 -87.18 -19.81 -52.92
C SER A 97 -88.04 -19.17 -54.04
N SER A 98 -87.42 -18.80 -55.18
CA SER A 98 -88.11 -18.44 -56.42
C SER A 98 -87.64 -19.28 -57.62
N ASN A 99 -88.38 -20.37 -57.84
CA ASN A 99 -88.83 -20.97 -59.10
C ASN A 99 -88.08 -20.67 -60.42
N GLY A 100 -87.55 -21.73 -61.07
CA GLY A 100 -87.08 -21.66 -62.46
C GLY A 100 -86.72 -23.02 -63.07
N GLY A 101 -87.69 -23.91 -63.25
CA GLY A 101 -87.48 -25.23 -63.85
C GLY A 101 -87.08 -25.20 -65.34
N GLY A 102 -86.26 -26.18 -65.74
CA GLY A 102 -85.93 -26.43 -67.14
C GLY A 102 -85.08 -27.69 -67.34
N SER A 103 -85.70 -28.87 -67.34
CA SER A 103 -85.06 -30.13 -67.76
C SER A 103 -84.70 -30.12 -69.25
N GLY A 104 -83.48 -30.54 -69.56
CA GLY A 104 -83.04 -30.93 -70.90
C GLY A 104 -81.83 -31.85 -70.83
N GLY A 105 -82.05 -33.16 -70.82
CA GLY A 105 -80.99 -34.17 -70.76
C GLY A 105 -80.19 -34.32 -72.06
N GLY A 106 -78.93 -34.75 -71.91
CA GLY A 106 -78.04 -35.13 -72.99
C GLY A 106 -76.78 -35.79 -72.43
N ASN A 107 -76.46 -36.97 -72.94
CA ASN A 107 -75.58 -37.98 -72.37
C ASN A 107 -74.10 -37.85 -72.82
N SER A 108 -73.20 -38.32 -71.96
CA SER A 108 -71.86 -38.90 -72.24
C SER A 108 -70.66 -37.99 -72.53
N GLY A 109 -69.63 -38.13 -71.70
CA GLY A 109 -68.23 -37.89 -72.07
C GLY A 109 -67.37 -37.64 -70.85
N GLY A 110 -66.57 -38.63 -70.43
CA GLY A 110 -65.60 -38.47 -69.35
C GLY A 110 -64.56 -37.41 -69.69
N GLY A 111 -64.33 -36.53 -68.72
CA GLY A 111 -63.17 -35.68 -68.52
C GLY A 111 -63.17 -35.42 -67.02
N GLY A 112 -62.03 -35.62 -66.35
CA GLY A 112 -61.89 -35.16 -64.98
C GLY A 112 -62.34 -33.71 -64.94
N SER A 113 -63.29 -33.40 -64.05
CA SER A 113 -63.46 -32.03 -63.64
C SER A 113 -62.17 -31.73 -62.90
N SER A 114 -61.28 -30.98 -63.54
CA SER A 114 -60.35 -30.15 -62.79
C SER A 114 -61.21 -29.41 -61.78
N GLY A 115 -61.10 -29.73 -60.49
CA GLY A 115 -61.39 -28.73 -59.49
C GLY A 115 -60.41 -27.57 -59.68
N SER A 116 -60.67 -26.49 -58.95
CA SER A 116 -59.62 -25.52 -58.75
C SER A 116 -58.46 -26.20 -58.00
N ASP A 117 -57.25 -25.74 -58.33
CA ASP A 117 -55.95 -26.21 -57.86
C ASP A 117 -55.16 -24.89 -57.81
N HIS A 118 -55.31 -24.17 -56.71
CA HIS A 118 -54.98 -22.75 -56.59
C HIS A 118 -53.46 -22.53 -56.62
N ASP A 119 -52.72 -23.27 -55.80
CA ASP A 119 -51.26 -23.28 -55.75
C ASP A 119 -50.57 -24.05 -56.90
N ASN A 120 -51.30 -24.92 -57.62
CA ASN A 120 -50.81 -25.79 -58.68
C ASN A 120 -49.83 -26.88 -58.19
N ASP A 121 -49.97 -27.37 -56.97
CA ASP A 121 -49.15 -28.43 -56.39
C ASP A 121 -49.55 -29.83 -56.90
N GLY A 122 -50.76 -29.92 -57.48
CA GLY A 122 -51.34 -31.11 -58.09
C GLY A 122 -52.36 -31.85 -57.23
N GLU A 123 -52.73 -31.32 -56.08
CA GLU A 123 -53.95 -31.65 -55.34
C GLU A 123 -55.12 -30.74 -55.83
N ASP A 124 -56.33 -30.93 -55.32
CA ASP A 124 -57.53 -30.19 -55.76
C ASP A 124 -58.04 -29.49 -54.52
N ASP A 125 -58.40 -28.20 -54.60
CA ASP A 125 -58.70 -27.35 -53.43
C ASP A 125 -59.75 -27.96 -52.46
N ASN A 126 -60.55 -28.92 -52.92
CA ASN A 126 -61.54 -29.59 -52.06
C ASN A 126 -60.96 -30.73 -51.21
N ILE A 127 -59.68 -31.05 -51.37
CA ILE A 127 -58.95 -32.16 -50.74
C ILE A 127 -57.58 -31.68 -50.23
N ASP A 128 -57.01 -30.67 -50.88
CA ASP A 128 -55.91 -29.90 -50.33
C ASP A 128 -56.32 -29.30 -48.98
N ASN A 129 -55.34 -29.08 -48.12
CA ASN A 129 -55.54 -28.50 -46.81
C ASN A 129 -54.74 -27.22 -46.61
N ASP A 130 -54.04 -26.75 -47.65
CA ASP A 130 -53.25 -25.53 -47.72
C ASP A 130 -53.31 -25.06 -49.18
N ASP A 131 -54.45 -24.47 -49.57
CA ASP A 131 -54.86 -24.17 -50.95
C ASP A 131 -53.90 -23.20 -51.67
N ASP A 132 -53.09 -22.42 -50.94
CA ASP A 132 -52.09 -21.49 -51.50
C ASP A 132 -50.62 -21.81 -51.14
N ASN A 133 -50.40 -22.87 -50.36
CA ASN A 133 -49.10 -23.43 -50.02
C ASN A 133 -48.20 -22.46 -49.22
N ASP A 134 -48.80 -21.57 -48.42
CA ASP A 134 -48.08 -20.63 -47.56
C ASP A 134 -47.64 -21.24 -46.22
N GLY A 135 -48.17 -22.43 -45.89
CA GLY A 135 -47.83 -23.22 -44.72
C GLY A 135 -48.86 -23.19 -43.59
N TYR A 136 -49.99 -22.49 -43.76
CA TYR A 136 -51.15 -22.52 -42.85
C TYR A 136 -52.27 -23.40 -43.43
N ASP A 137 -53.04 -24.08 -42.57
CA ASP A 137 -54.14 -24.93 -43.04
C ASP A 137 -55.35 -24.04 -43.35
N ASP A 138 -56.09 -24.31 -44.43
CA ASP A 138 -57.24 -23.48 -44.88
C ASP A 138 -58.29 -23.22 -43.79
N GLN A 139 -58.36 -24.06 -42.77
CA GLN A 139 -59.27 -23.91 -41.63
C GLN A 139 -58.81 -22.89 -40.59
N GLU A 140 -57.51 -22.64 -40.51
CA GLU A 140 -56.87 -21.70 -39.58
C GLU A 140 -56.32 -20.46 -40.32
N ASP A 141 -56.39 -20.44 -41.65
CA ASP A 141 -56.00 -19.34 -42.53
C ASP A 141 -57.21 -18.42 -42.81
N ALA A 142 -57.08 -17.14 -42.48
CA ALA A 142 -58.10 -16.12 -42.77
C ALA A 142 -58.23 -15.81 -44.28
N PHE A 143 -57.18 -16.09 -45.07
CA PHE A 143 -57.12 -15.91 -46.52
C PHE A 143 -56.59 -17.16 -47.27
N PRO A 144 -57.34 -18.28 -47.31
CA PRO A 144 -56.91 -19.58 -47.89
C PRO A 144 -56.55 -19.61 -49.39
N TYR A 145 -56.52 -18.47 -50.06
CA TYR A 145 -56.24 -18.34 -51.49
C TYR A 145 -55.28 -17.19 -51.78
N ASN A 146 -54.52 -16.75 -50.79
CA ASN A 146 -53.55 -15.67 -50.88
C ASN A 146 -52.28 -16.01 -50.11
N GLU A 147 -51.30 -16.56 -50.84
CA GLU A 147 -49.98 -17.00 -50.32
C GLU A 147 -49.17 -15.96 -49.51
N ASN A 148 -49.66 -14.71 -49.38
CA ASN A 148 -49.01 -13.62 -48.67
C ASN A 148 -49.77 -13.15 -47.43
N GLU A 149 -50.93 -13.71 -47.08
CA GLU A 149 -51.76 -13.30 -45.95
C GLU A 149 -52.37 -14.53 -45.29
N HIS A 150 -52.32 -14.62 -43.95
CA HIS A 150 -52.92 -15.74 -43.21
C HIS A 150 -53.66 -15.32 -41.93
N GLU A 151 -53.35 -14.15 -41.38
CA GLU A 151 -53.98 -13.58 -40.18
C GLU A 151 -54.79 -12.31 -40.56
N ASP A 152 -55.92 -12.12 -39.88
CA ASP A 152 -56.84 -10.95 -39.97
C ASP A 152 -57.28 -10.66 -38.52
N THR A 153 -56.42 -9.97 -37.77
CA THR A 153 -56.53 -9.87 -36.30
C THR A 153 -57.79 -9.10 -35.88
N ASP A 154 -58.18 -8.05 -36.60
CA ASP A 154 -59.38 -7.25 -36.32
C ASP A 154 -60.65 -7.73 -37.09
N GLY A 155 -60.48 -8.58 -38.10
CA GLY A 155 -61.57 -9.14 -38.90
C GLY A 155 -62.18 -8.15 -39.89
N ASP A 156 -61.45 -7.10 -40.31
CA ASP A 156 -61.93 -6.11 -41.27
C ASP A 156 -61.91 -6.59 -42.73
N GLY A 157 -61.21 -7.71 -42.98
CA GLY A 157 -61.05 -8.35 -44.28
C GLY A 157 -59.80 -7.91 -45.04
N THR A 158 -58.90 -7.19 -44.41
CA THR A 158 -57.52 -6.91 -44.82
C THR A 158 -56.59 -7.79 -43.98
N GLY A 159 -55.66 -8.50 -44.61
CA GLY A 159 -54.75 -9.35 -43.84
C GLY A 159 -53.64 -8.54 -43.19
N ASP A 160 -53.16 -8.98 -42.02
CA ASP A 160 -52.18 -8.28 -41.18
C ASP A 160 -50.92 -7.85 -41.97
N ASN A 161 -50.46 -8.60 -43.00
CA ASN A 161 -49.27 -8.16 -43.75
C ASN A 161 -49.53 -6.96 -44.69
N ALA A 162 -50.79 -6.65 -44.95
CA ALA A 162 -51.25 -5.53 -45.78
C ALA A 162 -52.06 -4.49 -45.00
N ASP A 163 -52.48 -4.80 -43.78
CA ASP A 163 -53.04 -3.84 -42.85
C ASP A 163 -51.94 -2.91 -42.29
N SER A 164 -52.37 -1.84 -41.65
CA SER A 164 -51.51 -0.86 -41.00
C SER A 164 -51.96 -0.58 -39.57
N ASP A 165 -52.94 -1.34 -39.08
CA ASP A 165 -53.67 -1.25 -37.81
C ASP A 165 -54.29 -2.65 -37.58
N ASP A 166 -53.43 -3.64 -37.36
CA ASP A 166 -53.73 -5.08 -37.36
C ASP A 166 -54.87 -5.45 -36.40
N ASP A 167 -55.01 -4.77 -35.26
CA ASP A 167 -56.08 -5.02 -34.27
C ASP A 167 -57.24 -4.01 -34.30
N GLY A 168 -57.16 -3.01 -35.19
CA GLY A 168 -58.23 -2.07 -35.49
C GLY A 168 -58.58 -1.12 -34.34
N ASP A 169 -57.65 -0.87 -33.42
CA ASP A 169 -57.88 0.02 -32.27
C ASP A 169 -57.69 1.51 -32.61
N GLY A 170 -57.10 1.79 -33.77
CA GLY A 170 -56.88 3.12 -34.32
C GLY A 170 -55.48 3.68 -34.14
N VAL A 171 -54.54 2.92 -33.56
CA VAL A 171 -53.11 3.21 -33.52
C VAL A 171 -52.40 2.38 -34.60
N PRO A 172 -51.68 3.00 -35.55
CA PRO A 172 -51.02 2.22 -36.59
C PRO A 172 -49.92 1.32 -36.02
N ASP A 173 -49.72 0.11 -36.55
CA ASP A 173 -48.75 -0.89 -36.03
C ASP A 173 -47.33 -0.34 -35.83
N SER A 174 -46.95 0.67 -36.62
CA SER A 174 -45.64 1.31 -36.52
C SER A 174 -45.46 2.22 -35.30
N GLU A 175 -46.56 2.59 -34.65
CA GLU A 175 -46.67 3.43 -33.46
C GLU A 175 -47.28 2.67 -32.28
N ASP A 176 -47.71 1.43 -32.48
CA ASP A 176 -48.32 0.56 -31.47
C ASP A 176 -47.28 -0.38 -30.85
N ALA A 177 -47.22 -0.42 -29.52
CA ALA A 177 -46.37 -1.36 -28.78
C ALA A 177 -46.91 -2.80 -28.82
N PHE A 178 -48.21 -2.98 -29.00
CA PHE A 178 -48.91 -4.27 -29.09
C PHE A 178 -49.86 -4.32 -30.30
N PRO A 179 -49.36 -4.36 -31.55
CA PRO A 179 -50.18 -4.26 -32.77
C PRO A 179 -51.28 -5.32 -32.96
N LYS A 180 -51.35 -6.34 -32.10
CA LYS A 180 -52.34 -7.43 -32.17
C LYS A 180 -53.26 -7.49 -30.95
N ASP A 181 -53.18 -6.49 -30.06
CA ASP A 181 -53.99 -6.40 -28.86
C ASP A 181 -54.65 -5.03 -28.76
N SER A 182 -55.86 -4.93 -29.29
CA SER A 182 -56.66 -3.70 -29.31
C SER A 182 -56.94 -3.06 -27.92
N THR A 183 -56.51 -3.69 -26.83
CA THR A 183 -56.62 -3.17 -25.48
C THR A 183 -55.34 -2.54 -24.94
N GLU A 184 -54.22 -2.62 -25.65
CA GLU A 184 -52.91 -2.14 -25.21
C GLU A 184 -52.19 -1.40 -26.35
N GLN A 185 -51.77 -0.16 -26.13
CA GLN A 185 -51.12 0.66 -27.18
C GLN A 185 -49.72 1.14 -26.79
N SER A 186 -49.37 1.06 -25.51
CA SER A 186 -48.17 1.66 -24.92
C SER A 186 -47.53 0.72 -23.92
N ASN A 187 -46.21 0.82 -23.82
CA ASN A 187 -45.33 0.01 -22.98
C ASN A 187 -44.19 0.92 -22.53
N ASN A 188 -44.45 1.72 -21.52
CA ASN A 188 -43.60 2.86 -21.16
C ASN A 188 -42.21 2.41 -20.66
N ASP A 189 -42.15 1.28 -19.95
CA ASP A 189 -40.91 0.69 -19.44
C ASP A 189 -40.27 -0.38 -20.35
N ASN A 190 -40.99 -0.84 -21.38
CA ASN A 190 -40.59 -1.90 -22.32
C ASN A 190 -40.41 -3.29 -21.68
N ASP A 191 -41.16 -3.62 -20.63
CA ASP A 191 -41.05 -4.92 -19.94
C ASP A 191 -41.83 -6.07 -20.66
N GLY A 192 -42.78 -5.68 -21.52
CA GLY A 192 -43.58 -6.58 -22.35
C GLY A 192 -45.03 -6.76 -21.89
N ILE A 193 -45.44 -6.08 -20.82
CA ILE A 193 -46.81 -5.85 -20.38
C ILE A 193 -47.22 -4.46 -20.89
N GLY A 194 -48.49 -4.29 -21.29
CA GLY A 194 -48.98 -3.00 -21.76
C GLY A 194 -49.48 -2.13 -20.61
N ASP A 195 -49.35 -0.81 -20.75
CA ASP A 195 -49.63 0.16 -19.69
C ASP A 195 -51.08 0.06 -19.12
N ASN A 196 -52.06 -0.48 -19.87
CA ASN A 196 -53.41 -0.64 -19.30
C ASN A 196 -53.53 -1.87 -18.38
N ALA A 197 -52.60 -2.83 -18.49
CA ALA A 197 -52.53 -4.06 -17.70
C ALA A 197 -51.37 -4.07 -16.69
N ASP A 198 -50.36 -3.23 -16.88
CA ASP A 198 -49.26 -3.05 -15.95
C ASP A 198 -49.74 -2.32 -14.68
N PRO A 199 -49.34 -2.75 -13.47
CA PRO A 199 -49.56 -1.99 -12.25
C PRO A 199 -48.46 -0.97 -11.90
N ASP A 200 -47.37 -0.89 -12.67
CA ASP A 200 -46.18 -0.05 -12.46
C ASP A 200 -45.56 0.33 -13.82
N ASP A 201 -46.20 1.27 -14.52
CA ASP A 201 -45.98 1.63 -15.93
C ASP A 201 -44.55 2.14 -16.24
N ASP A 202 -43.76 2.54 -15.25
CA ASP A 202 -42.36 2.95 -15.41
C ASP A 202 -41.34 2.08 -14.66
N ASN A 203 -41.82 1.09 -13.92
CA ASN A 203 -41.03 0.09 -13.19
C ASN A 203 -40.06 0.71 -12.16
N ASP A 204 -40.43 1.83 -11.55
CA ASP A 204 -39.65 2.49 -10.49
C ASP A 204 -39.83 1.82 -9.10
N GLY A 205 -40.82 0.93 -8.99
CA GLY A 205 -41.16 0.18 -7.78
C GLY A 205 -42.31 0.76 -6.96
N VAL A 206 -42.92 1.86 -7.40
CA VAL A 206 -44.13 2.46 -6.85
C VAL A 206 -45.31 2.20 -7.81
N PRO A 207 -46.34 1.43 -7.37
CA PRO A 207 -47.47 1.14 -8.26
C PRO A 207 -48.23 2.41 -8.69
N ASP A 208 -48.75 2.47 -9.92
CA ASP A 208 -49.39 3.68 -10.52
C ASP A 208 -50.50 4.30 -9.67
N ILE A 209 -51.15 3.50 -8.81
CA ILE A 209 -52.22 3.96 -7.92
C ILE A 209 -51.70 4.84 -6.78
N ASP A 210 -50.46 4.61 -6.37
CA ASP A 210 -49.75 5.34 -5.33
C ASP A 210 -48.70 6.29 -5.94
N ASP A 211 -48.40 6.15 -7.24
CA ASP A 211 -47.50 7.01 -7.99
C ASP A 211 -48.20 8.28 -8.52
N ARG A 212 -47.55 9.43 -8.33
CA ARG A 212 -48.02 10.70 -8.90
C ARG A 212 -47.62 10.91 -10.36
N PHE A 213 -46.49 10.35 -10.79
CA PHE A 213 -45.97 10.39 -12.14
C PHE A 213 -45.74 8.97 -12.68
N PRO A 214 -46.80 8.19 -12.95
CA PRO A 214 -46.70 6.77 -13.34
C PRO A 214 -45.89 6.44 -14.60
N PHE A 215 -45.39 7.45 -15.31
CA PHE A 215 -44.64 7.28 -16.56
C PHE A 215 -43.22 7.87 -16.47
N ASP A 216 -42.82 8.36 -15.30
CA ASP A 216 -41.53 8.99 -15.06
C ASP A 216 -40.81 8.25 -13.93
N PRO A 217 -39.90 7.31 -14.25
CA PRO A 217 -39.27 6.46 -13.25
C PRO A 217 -38.29 7.21 -12.32
N SER A 218 -38.19 8.53 -12.49
CA SER A 218 -37.40 9.40 -11.62
C SER A 218 -38.25 10.18 -10.62
N GLU A 219 -39.58 10.08 -10.64
CA GLU A 219 -40.47 10.87 -9.79
C GLU A 219 -41.71 10.08 -9.37
N HIS A 220 -42.04 10.05 -8.07
CA HIS A 220 -43.26 9.38 -7.58
C HIS A 220 -44.02 10.18 -6.51
N VAL A 221 -43.43 11.25 -5.95
CA VAL A 221 -44.03 12.12 -4.92
C VAL A 221 -44.12 13.56 -5.42
N ASP A 222 -45.19 14.26 -5.04
CA ASP A 222 -45.51 15.67 -5.35
C ASP A 222 -46.20 16.24 -4.10
N THR A 223 -45.38 16.65 -3.13
CA THR A 223 -45.84 16.99 -1.77
C THR A 223 -46.79 18.19 -1.80
N ASP A 224 -46.47 19.23 -2.56
CA ASP A 224 -47.28 20.46 -2.64
C ASP A 224 -48.37 20.44 -3.74
N ASN A 225 -48.35 19.43 -4.62
CA ASN A 225 -49.28 19.25 -5.75
C ASN A 225 -49.17 20.32 -6.84
N ASP A 226 -48.00 20.90 -7.08
CA ASP A 226 -47.76 21.86 -8.17
C ASP A 226 -47.52 21.19 -9.54
N GLY A 227 -47.23 19.88 -9.53
CA GLY A 227 -47.00 19.05 -10.71
C GLY A 227 -45.54 18.91 -11.13
N ILE A 228 -44.59 19.32 -10.29
CA ILE A 228 -43.18 18.96 -10.31
C ILE A 228 -42.98 17.89 -9.23
N GLY A 229 -42.24 16.82 -9.54
CA GLY A 229 -41.97 15.78 -8.54
C GLY A 229 -40.87 16.21 -7.59
N ASN A 230 -40.91 15.71 -6.36
CA ASN A 230 -39.99 16.09 -5.29
C ASN A 230 -38.49 15.90 -5.64
N ASN A 231 -38.13 15.00 -6.56
CA ASN A 231 -36.71 14.86 -6.94
C ASN A 231 -36.23 16.00 -7.87
N ALA A 232 -37.15 16.70 -8.53
CA ALA A 232 -36.90 17.84 -9.42
C ALA A 232 -37.35 19.19 -8.85
N ASP A 233 -38.24 19.19 -7.85
CA ASP A 233 -38.64 20.39 -7.13
C ASP A 233 -37.51 20.85 -6.19
N VAL A 234 -37.54 22.12 -5.82
CA VAL A 234 -36.57 22.75 -4.94
C VAL A 234 -37.22 23.38 -3.70
N ASP A 235 -38.53 23.22 -3.56
CA ASP A 235 -39.45 23.74 -2.54
C ASP A 235 -40.62 22.74 -2.44
N ASP A 236 -40.29 21.53 -1.98
CA ASP A 236 -41.13 20.32 -2.06
C ASP A 236 -42.54 20.49 -1.44
N ASP A 237 -42.68 21.34 -0.43
CA ASP A 237 -43.95 21.60 0.25
C ASP A 237 -44.62 22.94 -0.13
N GLY A 238 -43.95 23.74 -0.95
CA GLY A 238 -44.46 24.98 -1.52
C GLY A 238 -44.68 26.09 -0.48
N ASP A 239 -43.99 26.05 0.65
CA ASP A 239 -44.11 27.06 1.72
C ASP A 239 -43.30 28.35 1.40
N GLY A 240 -42.40 28.27 0.43
CA GLY A 240 -41.58 29.36 -0.08
C GLY A 240 -40.14 29.39 0.43
N TYR A 241 -39.72 28.41 1.22
CA TYR A 241 -38.32 28.13 1.54
C TYR A 241 -37.81 26.99 0.65
N LEU A 242 -36.54 27.09 0.23
CA LEU A 242 -35.98 26.02 -0.60
C LEU A 242 -35.60 24.84 0.29
N ASP A 243 -35.71 23.59 -0.18
CA ASP A 243 -35.40 22.39 0.63
C ASP A 243 -34.00 22.47 1.27
N THR A 244 -33.04 23.07 0.56
CA THR A 244 -31.66 23.28 1.06
C THR A 244 -31.54 24.28 2.22
N GLN A 245 -32.59 25.03 2.51
CA GLN A 245 -32.69 26.06 3.55
C GLN A 245 -33.82 25.75 4.54
N ASP A 246 -34.54 24.66 4.32
CA ASP A 246 -35.69 24.25 5.09
C ASP A 246 -35.31 23.06 5.98
N ALA A 247 -35.52 23.18 7.29
CA ALA A 247 -35.28 22.08 8.22
C ALA A 247 -36.32 20.96 8.11
N PHE A 248 -37.50 21.26 7.56
CA PHE A 248 -38.62 20.35 7.33
C PHE A 248 -39.17 20.46 5.90
N PRO A 249 -38.42 20.07 4.86
CA PRO A 249 -38.78 20.28 3.44
C PRO A 249 -40.12 19.68 2.97
N LEU A 250 -40.81 18.90 3.81
CA LEU A 250 -42.08 18.24 3.49
C LEU A 250 -43.24 18.71 4.37
N ASP A 251 -43.01 19.65 5.30
CA ASP A 251 -44.03 20.19 6.19
C ASP A 251 -44.21 21.70 5.97
N PRO A 252 -45.27 22.11 5.21
CA PRO A 252 -45.43 23.51 4.82
C PRO A 252 -45.85 24.44 5.97
N SER A 253 -45.79 23.95 7.21
CA SER A 253 -46.01 24.73 8.43
C SER A 253 -44.75 24.96 9.26
N GLU A 254 -43.61 24.34 8.91
CA GLU A 254 -42.34 24.45 9.63
C GLU A 254 -41.20 24.59 8.63
N HIS A 255 -40.31 25.58 8.82
CA HIS A 255 -39.12 25.75 7.96
C HIS A 255 -37.81 25.88 8.74
N ALA A 256 -37.89 26.05 10.06
CA ALA A 256 -36.76 26.34 10.92
C ALA A 256 -36.83 25.45 12.18
N ASP A 257 -35.65 25.02 12.60
CA ASP A 257 -35.36 24.17 13.77
C ASP A 257 -34.07 24.72 14.37
N HIS A 258 -34.17 25.80 15.16
CA HIS A 258 -32.95 26.54 15.53
C HIS A 258 -32.00 25.69 16.38
N ASP A 259 -32.53 24.91 17.33
CA ASP A 259 -31.75 24.02 18.20
C ASP A 259 -31.46 22.63 17.61
N GLY A 260 -32.12 22.26 16.51
CA GLY A 260 -31.89 20.98 15.83
C GLY A 260 -32.47 19.78 16.59
N ASP A 261 -33.46 19.98 17.45
CA ASP A 261 -34.07 18.89 18.24
C ASP A 261 -35.10 18.07 17.44
N GLY A 262 -35.42 18.52 16.22
CA GLY A 262 -36.36 17.89 15.29
C GLY A 262 -37.81 18.34 15.47
N VAL A 263 -38.07 19.37 16.27
CA VAL A 263 -39.36 20.06 16.38
C VAL A 263 -39.23 21.46 15.77
N GLY A 264 -40.04 21.77 14.76
CA GLY A 264 -39.96 23.08 14.13
C GLY A 264 -40.40 24.22 15.06
N ASP A 265 -39.77 25.38 14.91
CA ASP A 265 -39.95 26.54 15.79
C ASP A 265 -41.43 26.97 15.93
N ASN A 266 -42.30 26.77 14.92
CA ASN A 266 -43.69 27.17 15.08
C ASN A 266 -44.46 26.24 16.06
N ALA A 267 -43.94 25.03 16.27
CA ALA A 267 -44.44 24.04 17.20
C ALA A 267 -43.65 23.96 18.52
N ASP A 268 -42.39 24.40 18.54
CA ASP A 268 -41.56 24.45 19.73
C ASP A 268 -42.02 25.54 20.73
N LEU A 269 -41.59 25.41 21.98
CA LEU A 269 -41.82 26.35 23.07
C LEU A 269 -40.52 26.98 23.60
N ASP A 270 -39.36 26.52 23.12
CA ASP A 270 -38.00 26.91 23.51
C ASP A 270 -37.08 26.72 22.28
N ASP A 271 -37.28 27.53 21.23
CA ASP A 271 -36.68 27.41 19.89
C ASP A 271 -35.14 27.23 19.88
N ASP A 272 -34.42 27.77 20.88
CA ASP A 272 -32.95 27.67 21.00
C ASP A 272 -32.48 26.71 22.12
N ASN A 273 -33.42 26.06 22.80
CA ASN A 273 -33.25 25.18 23.95
C ASN A 273 -32.28 25.72 25.04
N ASP A 274 -32.19 27.05 25.22
CA ASP A 274 -31.33 27.66 26.25
C ASP A 274 -31.90 27.50 27.68
N GLY A 275 -33.12 26.94 27.77
CA GLY A 275 -33.88 26.74 28.99
C GLY A 275 -34.82 27.90 29.35
N THR A 276 -34.96 28.88 28.46
CA THR A 276 -35.83 30.05 28.58
C THR A 276 -36.91 30.02 27.48
N PRO A 277 -38.15 29.59 27.80
CA PRO A 277 -39.20 29.46 26.78
C PRO A 277 -39.45 30.75 25.99
N ASP A 278 -39.73 30.67 24.68
CA ASP A 278 -39.82 31.81 23.73
C ASP A 278 -40.72 32.94 24.21
N SER A 279 -41.75 32.59 24.97
CA SER A 279 -42.68 33.55 25.56
C SER A 279 -42.03 34.56 26.51
N GLU A 280 -40.85 34.24 27.04
CA GLU A 280 -40.06 35.04 27.98
C GLU A 280 -38.63 35.31 27.47
N ASP A 281 -38.24 34.74 26.32
CA ASP A 281 -36.95 34.98 25.68
C ASP A 281 -37.03 36.07 24.59
N SER A 282 -35.91 36.75 24.35
CA SER A 282 -35.79 37.85 23.40
C SER A 282 -34.92 37.55 22.20
N GLU A 283 -34.19 36.43 22.20
CA GLU A 283 -33.26 36.00 21.16
C GLU A 283 -33.54 34.51 20.86
N THR A 284 -34.78 34.20 20.48
CA THR A 284 -35.28 32.81 20.34
C THR A 284 -34.58 32.01 19.23
N ASP A 285 -33.79 32.67 18.39
CA ASP A 285 -33.02 32.06 17.31
C ASP A 285 -31.53 31.90 17.64
N TYR A 286 -31.11 32.21 18.87
CA TYR A 286 -29.70 32.21 19.26
C TYR A 286 -29.30 30.95 20.04
N VAL A 287 -28.89 29.92 19.30
CA VAL A 287 -28.28 28.74 19.91
C VAL A 287 -26.86 29.04 20.39
N GLU A 288 -26.62 28.88 21.70
CA GLU A 288 -25.29 28.86 22.26
C GLU A 288 -24.61 27.53 21.89
N VAL A 289 -23.78 27.53 20.85
CA VAL A 289 -22.94 26.38 20.51
C VAL A 289 -21.88 26.23 21.59
N ILE A 290 -22.08 25.25 22.47
CA ILE A 290 -21.08 24.81 23.43
C ILE A 290 -20.27 23.70 22.75
N ALA A 291 -18.95 23.79 22.83
CA ALA A 291 -18.09 22.74 22.29
C ALA A 291 -18.30 21.45 23.12
N ASP A 292 -18.45 20.34 22.42
CA ASP A 292 -18.69 18.97 22.91
C ASP A 292 -17.98 18.07 21.88
N ASN A 293 -16.66 17.97 22.04
CA ASN A 293 -15.76 17.47 21.01
C ASN A 293 -15.93 15.96 20.76
N ASP A 294 -16.38 15.21 21.76
CA ASP A 294 -16.70 13.79 21.66
C ASP A 294 -18.19 13.48 21.41
N GLY A 295 -19.08 14.47 21.56
CA GLY A 295 -20.52 14.33 21.36
C GLY A 295 -21.22 13.51 22.44
N ASP A 296 -20.66 13.44 23.65
CA ASP A 296 -21.23 12.68 24.77
C ASP A 296 -22.36 13.43 25.51
N GLY A 297 -22.53 14.71 25.19
CA GLY A 297 -23.53 15.62 25.76
C GLY A 297 -23.05 16.38 26.99
N ILE A 298 -21.77 16.29 27.34
CA ILE A 298 -21.08 17.13 28.30
C ILE A 298 -20.23 18.13 27.52
N ALA A 299 -20.35 19.39 27.87
CA ALA A 299 -19.55 20.43 27.24
C ALA A 299 -18.07 20.34 27.64
N ASP A 300 -17.14 20.55 26.70
CA ASP A 300 -15.67 20.51 26.89
C ASP A 300 -15.23 21.30 28.14
N GLU A 301 -15.81 22.48 28.37
CA GLU A 301 -15.46 23.31 29.54
C GLU A 301 -15.79 22.69 30.91
N THR A 302 -16.60 21.63 30.90
CA THR A 302 -17.05 20.85 32.05
C THR A 302 -16.80 19.35 31.92
N ASP A 303 -16.25 18.90 30.79
CA ASP A 303 -15.70 17.57 30.63
C ASP A 303 -14.31 17.52 31.27
N ASP A 304 -13.90 16.32 31.68
CA ASP A 304 -12.52 16.05 32.12
C ASP A 304 -11.74 15.25 31.02
N ASP A 305 -12.39 14.87 29.91
CA ASP A 305 -11.88 14.01 28.81
C ASP A 305 -12.60 14.38 27.47
N ASP A 306 -12.26 15.53 26.89
CA ASP A 306 -12.98 16.20 25.79
C ASP A 306 -13.07 15.36 24.48
N ASP A 307 -12.23 14.34 24.29
CA ASP A 307 -12.27 13.45 23.12
C ASP A 307 -12.63 11.99 23.46
N ASN A 308 -12.88 11.70 24.74
CA ASN A 308 -13.29 10.40 25.28
C ASN A 308 -12.34 9.25 24.91
N ASP A 309 -11.06 9.53 24.72
CA ASP A 309 -10.04 8.52 24.40
C ASP A 309 -9.53 7.76 25.64
N GLY A 310 -9.88 8.27 26.83
CA GLY A 310 -9.60 7.70 28.13
C GLY A 310 -8.42 8.34 28.88
N VAL A 311 -7.80 9.38 28.33
CA VAL A 311 -6.79 10.22 28.99
C VAL A 311 -7.40 11.59 29.28
N ILE A 312 -7.44 11.96 30.56
CA ILE A 312 -8.01 13.25 30.96
C ILE A 312 -7.24 14.43 30.33
N ASP A 313 -7.90 15.53 29.98
CA ASP A 313 -7.29 16.67 29.26
C ASP A 313 -6.02 17.22 29.93
N SER A 314 -5.96 17.10 31.26
CA SER A 314 -4.82 17.59 32.04
C SER A 314 -3.57 16.71 31.95
N GLU A 315 -3.73 15.48 31.46
CA GLU A 315 -2.68 14.49 31.21
C GLU A 315 -2.50 14.18 29.71
N ASP A 316 -3.40 14.69 28.86
CA ASP A 316 -3.35 14.54 27.41
C ASP A 316 -2.55 15.67 26.71
N ALA A 317 -1.71 15.30 25.74
CA ALA A 317 -0.99 16.26 24.91
C ALA A 317 -1.88 16.90 23.81
N PHE A 318 -2.89 16.18 23.33
CA PHE A 318 -3.90 16.62 22.38
C PHE A 318 -5.31 16.30 22.88
N PRO A 319 -5.83 17.06 23.87
CA PRO A 319 -7.12 16.78 24.51
C PRO A 319 -8.36 16.74 23.60
N LEU A 320 -8.23 17.06 22.31
CA LEU A 320 -9.35 17.10 21.36
C LEU A 320 -9.16 16.10 20.22
N ASP A 321 -8.07 15.34 20.20
CA ASP A 321 -7.77 14.36 19.17
C ASP A 321 -7.69 12.96 19.78
N PRO A 322 -8.75 12.15 19.63
CA PRO A 322 -8.82 10.84 20.30
C PRO A 322 -7.84 9.80 19.74
N GLN A 323 -7.02 10.20 18.76
CA GLN A 323 -5.96 9.37 18.20
C GLN A 323 -4.57 9.78 18.70
N GLU A 324 -4.41 10.83 19.49
CA GLU A 324 -3.09 11.37 19.87
C GLU A 324 -3.02 11.73 21.35
N GLN A 325 -2.38 10.90 22.16
CA GLN A 325 -2.31 11.09 23.62
C GLN A 325 -0.97 11.69 24.09
N TYR A 326 0.09 11.47 23.32
CA TYR A 326 1.47 11.71 23.71
C TYR A 326 2.18 12.56 22.65
N ASN A 327 3.13 13.36 23.12
CA ASN A 327 3.98 14.23 22.32
C ASN A 327 5.35 14.29 23.01
N PHE A 328 6.20 13.32 22.71
CA PHE A 328 7.41 13.06 23.47
C PHE A 328 8.44 14.18 23.32
N ASP A 329 8.63 14.68 22.10
CA ASP A 329 9.59 15.73 21.78
C ASP A 329 9.02 17.17 21.96
N GLY A 330 7.70 17.28 22.10
CA GLY A 330 6.98 18.53 22.28
C GLY A 330 6.80 19.33 20.99
N ASP A 331 6.79 18.68 19.82
CA ASP A 331 6.55 19.33 18.54
C ASP A 331 5.05 19.51 18.23
N THR A 332 4.65 19.63 16.96
CA THR A 332 3.24 19.83 16.58
C THR A 332 2.49 18.53 16.24
N LEU A 333 3.19 17.42 16.07
CA LEU A 333 2.65 16.11 15.80
C LEU A 333 2.58 15.32 17.12
N GLY A 334 1.58 14.45 17.23
CA GLY A 334 1.53 13.48 18.32
C GLY A 334 2.26 12.20 17.93
N ASP A 335 2.73 11.45 18.92
CA ASP A 335 3.59 10.28 18.74
C ASP A 335 2.97 9.20 17.81
N ASN A 336 1.64 9.15 17.61
CA ASN A 336 1.06 8.18 16.68
C ASN A 336 1.17 8.61 15.21
N SER A 337 1.34 9.90 14.95
CA SER A 337 1.48 10.50 13.62
C SER A 337 2.89 10.99 13.32
N ASP A 338 3.70 11.21 14.34
CA ASP A 338 5.13 11.47 14.19
C ASP A 338 5.84 10.20 13.68
N ILE A 339 6.93 10.39 12.95
CA ILE A 339 7.79 9.33 12.45
C ILE A 339 9.16 9.33 13.11
N ASP A 340 9.43 10.30 14.00
CA ASP A 340 10.68 10.52 14.72
C ASP A 340 10.31 11.11 16.11
N ASP A 341 9.70 10.26 16.94
CA ASP A 341 9.05 10.61 18.23
C ASP A 341 9.95 11.41 19.19
N ASP A 342 11.28 11.25 19.12
CA ASP A 342 12.25 11.96 19.96
C ASP A 342 13.12 12.99 19.22
N ASN A 343 12.91 13.12 17.92
CA ASN A 343 13.49 14.11 17.03
C ASN A 343 15.03 14.08 17.02
N ASP A 344 15.61 12.88 17.13
CA ASP A 344 17.06 12.66 17.08
C ASP A 344 17.61 12.52 15.65
N GLY A 345 16.71 12.34 14.67
CA GLY A 345 16.98 12.22 13.25
C GLY A 345 16.96 10.79 12.71
N VAL A 346 16.62 9.79 13.54
CA VAL A 346 16.37 8.41 13.14
C VAL A 346 14.87 8.12 13.27
N VAL A 347 14.23 7.75 12.17
CA VAL A 347 12.79 7.47 12.19
C VAL A 347 12.46 6.25 13.05
N ASP A 348 11.31 6.22 13.73
CA ASP A 348 10.94 5.18 14.72
C ASP A 348 11.05 3.76 14.16
N ALA A 349 10.74 3.59 12.87
CA ALA A 349 10.83 2.29 12.20
C ALA A 349 12.27 1.73 12.12
N LEU A 350 13.28 2.57 12.31
CA LEU A 350 14.70 2.25 12.32
C LEU A 350 15.35 2.54 13.69
N ASP A 351 14.58 3.07 14.64
CA ASP A 351 15.06 3.44 15.96
C ASP A 351 14.76 2.34 16.99
N ALA A 352 15.80 1.83 17.65
CA ALA A 352 15.63 0.83 18.71
C ALA A 352 15.04 1.42 20.01
N PHE A 353 15.16 2.73 20.21
CA PHE A 353 14.69 3.48 21.36
C PHE A 353 14.00 4.79 20.92
N GLN A 354 12.87 4.67 20.21
CA GLN A 354 11.98 5.76 19.75
C GLN A 354 11.65 6.90 20.75
N PHE A 355 11.98 6.76 22.04
CA PHE A 355 11.72 7.77 23.07
C PHE A 355 12.99 8.10 23.90
N ASP A 356 14.19 7.90 23.35
CA ASP A 356 15.44 8.34 23.95
C ASP A 356 16.35 8.96 22.89
N PRO A 357 16.39 10.31 22.78
CA PRO A 357 17.07 11.02 21.69
C PRO A 357 18.61 10.95 21.78
N ASN A 358 19.14 10.06 22.61
CA ASN A 358 20.56 9.79 22.73
C ASN A 358 20.90 8.34 22.33
N GLU A 359 19.94 7.50 21.96
CA GLU A 359 20.13 6.09 21.67
C GLU A 359 19.24 5.67 20.49
N TRP A 360 19.83 5.21 19.37
CA TRP A 360 19.07 4.82 18.18
C TRP A 360 19.39 3.40 17.67
N LEU A 361 20.47 2.79 18.17
CA LEU A 361 20.91 1.44 17.81
C LEU A 361 21.12 0.58 19.04
N ASP A 362 20.75 -0.69 18.93
CA ASP A 362 21.00 -1.77 19.88
C ASP A 362 21.57 -2.96 19.09
N ASN A 363 22.89 -3.04 18.95
CA ASN A 363 23.53 -3.97 18.01
C ASN A 363 23.49 -5.43 18.49
N ASP A 364 23.40 -5.68 19.80
CA ASP A 364 23.31 -7.02 20.38
C ASP A 364 21.91 -7.38 20.92
N GLU A 365 20.96 -6.44 20.85
CA GLU A 365 19.58 -6.55 21.30
C GLU A 365 19.44 -6.81 22.82
N ASP A 366 20.34 -6.27 23.65
CA ASP A 366 20.28 -6.43 25.11
C ASP A 366 19.40 -5.39 25.84
N GLY A 367 18.94 -4.37 25.11
CA GLY A 367 18.10 -3.29 25.60
C GLY A 367 18.87 -2.10 26.18
N VAL A 368 20.18 -2.03 25.97
CA VAL A 368 21.01 -0.83 26.21
C VAL A 368 21.50 -0.33 24.86
N GLY A 369 21.23 0.94 24.54
CA GLY A 369 21.68 1.49 23.26
C GLY A 369 23.18 1.65 23.19
N ASN A 370 23.74 1.55 21.98
CA ASN A 370 25.19 1.54 21.74
C ASN A 370 25.93 2.78 22.28
N ASN A 371 25.26 3.93 22.48
CA ASN A 371 25.96 5.09 23.06
C ASN A 371 26.14 4.97 24.58
N ALA A 372 25.32 4.16 25.24
CA ALA A 372 25.38 3.84 26.67
C ALA A 372 26.01 2.47 26.97
N ASP A 373 25.95 1.53 26.02
CA ASP A 373 26.60 0.24 26.12
C ASP A 373 28.12 0.37 25.95
N ASN A 374 28.85 -0.60 26.48
CA ASN A 374 30.30 -0.63 26.46
C ASN A 374 30.88 -1.94 25.93
N ASP A 375 30.02 -2.79 25.35
CA ASP A 375 30.27 -4.11 24.74
C ASP A 375 29.17 -4.34 23.67
N ASP A 376 29.13 -3.48 22.64
CA ASP A 376 28.02 -3.32 21.68
C ASP A 376 27.69 -4.61 20.88
N ASP A 377 28.54 -5.63 20.90
CA ASP A 377 28.30 -6.93 20.28
C ASP A 377 28.26 -8.11 21.26
N ASN A 378 28.49 -7.83 22.55
CA ASN A 378 28.38 -8.72 23.69
C ASN A 378 29.19 -10.02 23.53
N ASP A 379 30.37 -9.90 22.92
CA ASP A 379 31.33 -10.99 22.83
C ASP A 379 32.24 -11.09 24.08
N GLY A 380 32.12 -10.09 24.97
CA GLY A 380 32.79 -10.02 26.25
C GLY A 380 34.09 -9.21 26.24
N ILE A 381 34.39 -8.52 25.13
CA ILE A 381 35.46 -7.54 25.01
C ILE A 381 34.83 -6.15 24.93
N LEU A 382 35.24 -5.25 25.82
CA LEU A 382 34.69 -3.88 25.83
C LEU A 382 35.05 -3.15 24.53
N ASP A 383 34.19 -2.28 24.00
CA ASP A 383 34.44 -1.55 22.73
C ASP A 383 35.78 -0.81 22.73
N SER A 384 36.20 -0.31 23.89
CA SER A 384 37.47 0.39 24.05
C SER A 384 38.71 -0.51 23.87
N GLU A 385 38.52 -1.82 23.95
CA GLU A 385 39.51 -2.88 23.78
C GLU A 385 39.23 -3.74 22.53
N ASP A 386 38.11 -3.49 21.83
CA ASP A 386 37.71 -4.23 20.63
C ASP A 386 38.03 -3.47 19.34
N ALA A 387 38.62 -4.17 18.37
CA ALA A 387 38.88 -3.62 17.05
C ALA A 387 37.63 -3.59 16.13
N PHE A 388 36.64 -4.44 16.41
CA PHE A 388 35.37 -4.53 15.70
C PHE A 388 34.18 -4.55 16.69
N PRO A 389 33.89 -3.43 17.40
CA PRO A 389 32.89 -3.38 18.48
C PRO A 389 31.46 -3.82 18.12
N TYR A 390 31.13 -3.91 16.83
CA TYR A 390 29.80 -4.30 16.35
C TYR A 390 29.78 -5.72 15.77
N ASN A 391 30.83 -6.52 15.98
CA ASN A 391 30.99 -7.84 15.38
C ASN A 391 31.51 -8.87 16.36
N SER A 392 30.56 -9.59 16.96
CA SER A 392 30.81 -10.61 17.99
C SER A 392 31.67 -11.82 17.58
N THR A 393 32.18 -11.84 16.34
CA THR A 393 33.08 -12.88 15.85
C THR A 393 34.55 -12.45 15.87
N TYR A 394 34.85 -11.15 15.81
CA TYR A 394 36.19 -10.64 15.56
C TYR A 394 36.54 -9.55 16.57
N THR A 395 37.69 -9.68 17.24
CA THR A 395 38.08 -8.76 18.33
C THR A 395 39.40 -8.02 18.10
N SER A 396 40.13 -8.33 17.02
CA SER A 396 41.54 -7.94 16.89
C SER A 396 41.95 -7.65 15.45
N ASP A 397 42.63 -6.51 15.30
CA ASP A 397 43.18 -5.93 14.06
C ASP A 397 44.54 -5.30 14.42
N MET A 398 45.60 -6.08 14.27
CA MET A 398 46.92 -5.73 14.80
C MET A 398 47.61 -4.61 14.01
N ASP A 399 47.38 -4.52 12.70
CA ASP A 399 47.94 -3.47 11.85
C ASP A 399 46.98 -2.29 11.60
N SER A 400 45.73 -2.42 12.06
CA SER A 400 44.66 -1.42 11.93
C SER A 400 44.26 -1.14 10.48
N ASP A 401 44.32 -2.14 9.61
CA ASP A 401 43.91 -2.03 8.20
C ASP A 401 42.41 -2.28 7.97
N GLY A 402 41.68 -2.69 9.01
CA GLY A 402 40.25 -3.01 9.00
C GLY A 402 39.93 -4.47 8.68
N LEU A 403 40.92 -5.36 8.56
CA LEU A 403 40.73 -6.80 8.45
C LEU A 403 41.00 -7.49 9.78
N PRO A 404 40.12 -8.41 10.23
CA PRO A 404 40.40 -9.19 11.42
C PRO A 404 41.65 -10.06 11.27
N ASP A 405 42.47 -10.14 12.32
CA ASP A 405 43.72 -10.92 12.35
C ASP A 405 43.52 -12.38 11.90
N THR A 406 42.33 -12.94 12.18
CA THR A 406 41.99 -14.33 11.86
C THR A 406 41.86 -14.62 10.36
N ILE A 407 41.63 -13.58 9.54
CA ILE A 407 41.48 -13.68 8.09
C ILE A 407 42.49 -12.84 7.31
N ASP A 408 43.23 -11.97 7.99
CA ASP A 408 44.27 -11.17 7.40
C ASP A 408 45.51 -12.01 7.04
N LEU A 409 46.10 -11.68 5.89
CA LEU A 409 47.26 -12.34 5.31
C LEU A 409 48.58 -11.68 5.71
N ASP A 410 48.57 -10.50 6.31
CA ASP A 410 49.74 -9.65 6.64
C ASP A 410 49.46 -8.91 7.98
N ILE A 411 49.34 -9.67 9.07
CA ILE A 411 48.70 -9.21 10.32
C ILE A 411 49.47 -8.12 11.06
N ASP A 412 50.75 -7.89 10.74
CA ASP A 412 51.53 -6.78 11.30
C ASP A 412 51.78 -5.63 10.30
N GLY A 413 51.25 -5.76 9.08
CA GLY A 413 51.25 -4.71 8.04
C GLY A 413 52.64 -4.32 7.55
N ASP A 414 53.65 -5.18 7.71
CA ASP A 414 55.04 -4.89 7.38
C ASP A 414 55.33 -5.05 5.87
N GLY A 415 54.39 -5.69 5.15
CA GLY A 415 54.42 -5.93 3.71
C GLY A 415 54.86 -7.35 3.33
N PHE A 416 55.09 -8.23 4.29
CA PHE A 416 55.35 -9.65 4.10
C PHE A 416 54.19 -10.47 4.66
N LYS A 417 53.62 -11.32 3.79
CA LYS A 417 52.50 -12.16 4.21
C LYS A 417 52.91 -13.09 5.35
N ASN A 418 52.01 -13.37 6.28
CA ASN A 418 52.15 -14.32 7.39
C ASN A 418 52.76 -15.68 6.99
N SER A 419 52.53 -16.13 5.75
CA SER A 419 53.08 -17.40 5.23
C SER A 419 54.52 -17.33 4.74
N GLU A 420 55.03 -16.13 4.50
CA GLU A 420 56.37 -15.79 4.00
C GLU A 420 57.20 -15.01 5.05
N ASP A 421 56.61 -14.77 6.22
CA ASP A 421 57.16 -14.01 7.34
C ASP A 421 57.56 -14.94 8.49
N ASP A 422 58.80 -14.82 8.96
CA ASP A 422 59.32 -15.61 10.09
C ASP A 422 58.86 -15.05 11.47
N PHE A 423 58.44 -13.78 11.52
CA PHE A 423 57.86 -13.09 12.67
C PHE A 423 56.54 -12.35 12.31
N PRO A 424 55.46 -13.08 11.96
CA PRO A 424 54.21 -12.46 11.50
C PRO A 424 53.52 -11.50 12.46
N GLU A 425 53.99 -11.33 13.70
CA GLU A 425 53.39 -10.43 14.71
C GLU A 425 54.34 -9.28 15.10
N ASP A 426 55.43 -9.08 14.35
CA ASP A 426 56.44 -8.07 14.64
C ASP A 426 56.71 -7.25 13.38
N PHE A 427 56.00 -6.12 13.25
CA PHE A 427 56.14 -5.19 12.11
C PHE A 427 57.58 -4.70 11.83
N THR A 428 58.53 -4.96 12.72
CA THR A 428 59.93 -4.59 12.57
C THR A 428 60.83 -5.72 12.13
N GLU A 429 60.35 -6.96 12.03
CA GLU A 429 61.13 -8.15 11.71
C GLU A 429 60.31 -9.07 10.80
N TRP A 430 60.86 -9.49 9.65
CA TRP A 430 60.16 -10.44 8.77
C TRP A 430 60.97 -11.71 8.48
N ARG A 431 62.23 -11.73 8.91
CA ARG A 431 63.23 -12.72 8.48
C ARG A 431 64.10 -13.17 9.64
N ASP A 432 64.26 -14.49 9.78
CA ASP A 432 65.21 -15.17 10.67
C ASP A 432 66.17 -16.05 9.85
N THR A 433 67.36 -15.52 9.55
CA THR A 433 68.28 -16.17 8.61
C THR A 433 68.98 -17.40 9.20
N ASP A 434 69.25 -17.43 10.51
CA ASP A 434 69.92 -18.55 11.18
C ASP A 434 68.98 -19.46 12.01
N GLY A 435 67.74 -19.02 12.21
CA GLY A 435 66.69 -19.77 12.89
C GLY A 435 66.80 -19.74 14.42
N ASP A 436 67.49 -18.75 14.99
CA ASP A 436 67.69 -18.64 16.43
C ASP A 436 66.52 -17.96 17.18
N GLY A 437 65.57 -17.41 16.44
CA GLY A 437 64.38 -16.72 16.94
C GLY A 437 64.59 -15.23 17.23
N ILE A 438 65.69 -14.63 16.74
CA ILE A 438 65.93 -13.19 16.73
C ILE A 438 65.90 -12.72 15.28
N GLY A 439 65.01 -11.79 14.95
CA GLY A 439 64.94 -11.27 13.59
C GLY A 439 66.18 -10.48 13.18
N ASN A 440 66.48 -10.52 11.87
CA ASN A 440 67.66 -9.94 11.28
C ASN A 440 67.87 -8.42 11.54
N ASN A 441 66.82 -7.64 11.84
CA ASN A 441 67.02 -6.21 12.16
C ASN A 441 67.56 -6.01 13.58
N ARG A 442 67.31 -6.97 14.48
CA ARG A 442 67.73 -6.98 15.89
C ARG A 442 68.94 -7.86 16.14
N ASP A 443 69.09 -8.93 15.37
CA ASP A 443 70.25 -9.80 15.45
C ASP A 443 71.51 -9.04 15.00
N GLY A 444 72.64 -9.40 15.60
CA GLY A 444 73.94 -8.82 15.28
C GLY A 444 74.89 -9.81 14.62
N ASP A 445 74.44 -11.03 14.34
CA ASP A 445 75.16 -12.15 13.71
C ASP A 445 74.16 -12.98 12.89
N ASP A 446 73.55 -12.35 11.89
CA ASP A 446 72.36 -12.82 11.14
C ASP A 446 72.46 -14.24 10.55
N ASP A 447 73.67 -14.77 10.33
CA ASP A 447 73.88 -16.12 9.78
C ASP A 447 74.41 -17.14 10.81
N GLY A 448 74.58 -16.71 12.07
CA GLY A 448 75.03 -17.52 13.19
C GLY A 448 76.44 -18.10 13.05
N ASP A 449 77.29 -17.55 12.16
CA ASP A 449 78.64 -18.08 11.91
C ASP A 449 79.69 -17.62 12.95
N GLY A 450 79.30 -16.67 13.82
CA GLY A 450 80.11 -16.15 14.92
C GLY A 450 80.86 -14.86 14.57
N VAL A 451 80.52 -14.19 13.46
CA VAL A 451 81.09 -12.91 13.03
C VAL A 451 79.98 -11.87 12.91
N ILE A 452 79.99 -10.91 13.84
CA ILE A 452 78.96 -9.86 13.85
C ILE A 452 78.82 -9.11 12.52
N ASP A 453 77.59 -8.75 12.12
CA ASP A 453 77.25 -8.30 10.75
C ASP A 453 78.09 -7.11 10.27
N ILE A 454 78.39 -6.18 11.18
CA ILE A 454 79.21 -4.98 10.86
C ILE A 454 80.64 -5.34 10.45
N LEU A 455 81.10 -6.55 10.80
CA LEU A 455 82.42 -7.09 10.46
C LEU A 455 82.34 -8.22 9.44
N ASP A 456 81.14 -8.71 9.12
CA ASP A 456 80.97 -9.80 8.17
C ASP A 456 80.72 -9.32 6.73
N THR A 457 81.26 -10.08 5.79
CA THR A 457 81.19 -9.79 4.35
C THR A 457 80.04 -10.52 3.67
N ARG A 458 79.40 -11.48 4.34
CA ARG A 458 78.20 -12.17 3.86
C ARG A 458 77.19 -12.38 5.01
N PRO A 459 76.60 -11.29 5.55
CA PRO A 459 75.80 -11.37 6.78
C PRO A 459 74.61 -12.33 6.74
N PHE A 460 74.22 -12.84 5.58
CA PHE A 460 73.09 -13.76 5.43
C PHE A 460 73.50 -15.17 4.96
N ASP A 461 74.79 -15.51 4.96
CA ASP A 461 75.29 -16.77 4.36
C ASP A 461 76.50 -17.31 5.13
N ALA A 462 76.17 -18.18 6.10
CA ALA A 462 77.07 -18.82 7.05
C ALA A 462 78.35 -19.29 6.37
N GLY A 463 79.39 -18.49 6.51
CA GLY A 463 80.57 -18.64 5.70
C GLY A 463 81.61 -19.58 6.28
N GLU A 464 82.37 -20.25 5.41
CA GLU A 464 83.69 -20.71 5.87
C GLU A 464 84.57 -19.48 6.09
N ILE A 465 84.82 -19.16 7.36
CA ILE A 465 85.74 -18.15 7.88
C ILE A 465 86.86 -17.84 6.88
N PRO A 466 87.05 -16.59 6.41
CA PRO A 466 88.16 -16.26 5.54
C PRO A 466 89.46 -16.44 6.30
N VAL A 467 90.15 -17.54 6.05
CA VAL A 467 91.48 -17.84 6.60
C VAL A 467 92.43 -16.75 6.09
N ALA A 468 92.88 -15.88 7.00
CA ALA A 468 93.93 -14.91 6.69
C ALA A 468 95.20 -15.65 6.23
N GLU A 469 95.56 -15.52 4.95
CA GLU A 469 96.81 -16.06 4.43
C GLU A 469 98.03 -15.35 5.04
N GLY A 470 98.65 -16.02 6.02
CA GLY A 470 100.05 -16.42 5.94
C GLY A 470 101.15 -15.36 6.08
N SER A 471 101.81 -15.35 7.25
CA SER A 471 103.27 -15.33 7.29
C SER A 471 103.79 -16.30 8.35
N GLN A 472 104.79 -17.09 7.94
CA GLN A 472 105.21 -18.36 8.53
C GLN A 472 105.92 -18.24 9.88
N ASN A 473 105.77 -19.25 10.74
CA ASN A 473 106.86 -20.13 11.19
C ASN A 473 106.40 -21.22 12.20
N ASN A 474 106.65 -22.47 11.82
CA ASN A 474 106.84 -23.71 12.58
C ASN A 474 106.76 -23.65 14.13
N ASP A 475 105.86 -24.41 14.76
CA ASP A 475 106.21 -25.65 15.47
C ASP A 475 104.93 -26.42 15.88
N ALA A 476 105.01 -27.75 15.87
CA ALA A 476 103.90 -28.62 16.21
C ALA A 476 103.86 -28.88 17.72
N THR A 477 102.70 -28.69 18.37
CA THR A 477 102.12 -29.59 19.39
C THR A 477 100.75 -29.06 19.82
N GLY A 478 99.74 -29.94 19.86
CA GLY A 478 98.39 -29.57 20.25
C GLY A 478 98.27 -29.21 21.73
N SER A 479 97.52 -28.15 22.00
CA SER A 479 96.78 -27.97 23.25
C SER A 479 95.66 -26.98 22.99
N LYS A 480 94.45 -27.33 23.46
CA LYS A 480 93.35 -26.39 23.63
C LYS A 480 93.85 -25.26 24.52
N ASP A 481 93.79 -24.03 24.05
CA ASP A 481 93.74 -22.86 24.92
C ASP A 481 93.11 -21.70 24.16
N SER A 482 92.21 -21.03 24.87
CA SER A 482 91.42 -19.85 24.52
C SER A 482 92.22 -18.81 23.73
N GLY A 483 91.84 -18.62 22.46
CA GLY A 483 92.31 -17.51 21.63
C GLY A 483 91.84 -16.20 22.22
N THR A 484 92.73 -15.49 22.91
CA THR A 484 92.52 -14.10 23.29
C THR A 484 92.81 -13.27 22.05
N ILE A 485 91.77 -12.67 21.44
CA ILE A 485 91.96 -11.67 20.38
C ILE A 485 92.61 -10.45 21.04
N THR A 486 93.86 -10.16 20.70
CA THR A 486 94.50 -8.89 21.05
C THR A 486 94.03 -7.83 20.07
N ILE A 487 93.04 -7.04 20.47
CA ILE A 487 92.64 -5.82 19.75
C ILE A 487 93.73 -4.77 20.01
N ASP A 488 94.33 -4.24 18.95
CA ASP A 488 95.28 -3.12 19.05
C ASP A 488 94.53 -1.88 19.54
N ILE A 489 95.07 -1.22 20.56
CA ILE A 489 94.51 0.01 21.15
C ILE A 489 94.42 1.15 20.13
N GLN A 490 95.10 1.03 18.98
CA GLN A 490 94.97 2.00 17.89
C GLN A 490 93.67 1.87 17.07
N ASP A 491 93.02 0.69 17.03
CA ASP A 491 91.76 0.49 16.29
C ASP A 491 90.51 0.86 17.11
N ILE A 492 90.62 0.86 18.45
CA ILE A 492 89.56 1.34 19.37
C ILE A 492 89.38 2.87 19.29
N LEU A 493 90.37 3.60 18.77
CA LEU A 493 90.33 5.07 18.69
C LEU A 493 89.50 5.61 17.51
N ILE A 494 89.06 4.77 16.58
CA ILE A 494 88.16 5.18 15.48
C ILE A 494 86.68 4.98 15.86
N LEU A 495 86.37 4.13 16.84
CA LEU A 495 85.00 3.87 17.32
C LEU A 495 84.54 4.78 18.47
N LEU A 496 85.39 5.67 18.99
CA LEU A 496 85.00 6.74 19.93
C LEU A 496 84.73 8.09 19.24
N GLY A 497 84.44 8.05 17.93
CA GLY A 497 84.11 9.21 17.11
C GLY A 497 82.62 9.44 16.89
N VAL A 498 81.75 8.47 17.21
CA VAL A 498 80.29 8.61 17.07
C VAL A 498 79.61 7.84 18.19
N SER A 499 78.51 8.39 18.69
CA SER A 499 77.60 7.86 19.71
C SER A 499 77.98 8.15 21.17
N SER A 500 77.57 9.34 21.58
CA SER A 500 77.19 9.66 22.94
C SER A 500 76.04 8.76 23.42
N ALA A 501 76.16 8.34 24.68
CA ALA A 501 75.13 7.72 25.52
C ALA A 501 74.96 6.20 25.38
N LEU A 502 75.81 5.44 26.08
CA LEU A 502 75.32 4.37 26.94
C LEU A 502 76.35 4.08 28.05
N THR A 503 75.88 4.02 29.29
CA THR A 503 76.72 3.84 30.49
C THR A 503 76.89 2.34 30.78
N ILE A 504 78.05 1.77 30.44
CA ILE A 504 78.39 0.38 30.80
C ILE A 504 79.18 0.34 32.11
N THR A 505 78.58 -0.22 33.16
CA THR A 505 79.20 -0.38 34.48
C THR A 505 79.93 -1.73 34.57
N ILE A 506 81.26 -1.73 34.55
CA ILE A 506 82.09 -2.94 34.71
C ILE A 506 82.50 -3.12 36.19
N VAL A 507 82.03 -4.19 36.84
CA VAL A 507 82.41 -4.57 38.21
C VAL A 507 83.66 -5.44 38.21
N LEU A 508 84.82 -4.88 38.58
CA LEU A 508 86.06 -5.62 38.83
C LEU A 508 86.11 -6.16 40.27
N ARG A 509 85.91 -7.48 40.47
CA ARG A 509 86.17 -8.16 41.75
C ARG A 509 87.59 -8.75 41.81
N ALA A 510 88.49 -8.10 42.54
CA ALA A 510 89.79 -8.67 42.93
C ALA A 510 89.71 -9.38 44.30
N ARG A 511 90.10 -10.66 44.34
CA ARG A 511 90.09 -11.56 45.51
C ARG A 511 91.17 -11.20 46.55
N LYS A 512 90.87 -11.39 47.85
CA LYS A 512 91.88 -11.59 48.91
C LYS A 512 91.52 -12.80 49.78
N LYS A 513 92.40 -13.81 49.83
CA LYS A 513 92.34 -14.97 50.73
C LYS A 513 92.94 -14.61 52.10
N ALA A 514 92.29 -15.01 53.21
CA ALA A 514 92.87 -15.88 54.26
C ALA A 514 92.01 -15.94 55.56
N GLN A 515 91.51 -17.15 55.84
CA GLN A 515 91.53 -17.93 57.10
C GLN A 515 90.88 -17.49 58.44
N ILE A 516 89.98 -18.40 58.88
CA ILE A 516 89.71 -18.96 60.24
C ILE A 516 88.88 -18.14 61.24
N LYS A 517 87.67 -18.63 61.57
CA LYS A 517 87.33 -19.23 62.88
C LYS A 517 86.02 -20.04 62.83
N LYS A 518 86.01 -21.22 63.48
CA LYS A 518 84.86 -22.09 63.76
C LYS A 518 84.05 -21.57 64.96
N GLU A 519 82.72 -21.77 64.92
CA GLU A 519 81.73 -21.99 66.01
C GLU A 519 80.36 -22.00 65.28
N LYS A 520 79.58 -23.07 65.08
CA LYS A 520 78.96 -24.12 65.91
C LYS A 520 77.85 -23.59 66.85
N GLU A 521 76.62 -24.09 66.60
CA GLU A 521 75.37 -24.02 67.41
C GLU A 521 74.68 -22.64 67.42
N ALA A 522 73.37 -22.49 67.21
CA ALA A 522 72.21 -23.38 67.42
C ALA A 522 71.13 -23.20 66.34
#